data_AF-A0A1I4HWV8-F1
#
_entry.id   AF-A0A1I4HWV8-F1
#
_cell.length_a   1.000
_cell.length_b   1.000
_cell.length_c   1.000
_cell.angle_alpha   90.00
_cell.angle_beta   90.00
_cell.angle_gamma   90.00
#
_symmetry.space_group_name_H-M   'P 1'
#
loop_
_entity.id
_entity.type
_entity.pdbx_description
1 polymer ?
#
loop_
_entity_poly.entity_id
_entity_poly.type
_entity_poly.pdbx_seq_one_letter_code
_entity_poly.pdbx_strand_id
1 'polypeptide(L)' 'MNQAFLAALTGLIVGGIFSWLKLPIPAPPTLPGVMGIVGIYLGFILTKTFL' A
#
# COMPACT_ATOMS: atom_id res chain seq x y z
N MET A 1 10.55 -17.10 1.73
CA MET A 1 10.60 -15.73 1.15
C MET A 1 9.78 -14.81 2.04
N ASN A 2 10.27 -13.61 2.38
CA ASN A 2 9.52 -12.68 3.22
C ASN A 2 8.31 -12.11 2.45
N GLN A 3 7.09 -12.36 2.92
CA GLN A 3 5.86 -11.92 2.24
C GLN A 3 5.81 -10.39 2.10
N ALA A 4 6.28 -9.65 3.10
CA ALA A 4 6.32 -8.18 3.06
C ALA A 4 7.23 -7.66 1.93
N PHE A 5 8.38 -8.29 1.74
CA PHE A 5 9.31 -7.94 0.66
C PHE A 5 8.70 -8.23 -0.72
N LEU A 6 8.04 -9.38 -0.89
CA LEU A 6 7.37 -9.72 -2.14
C LEU A 6 6.20 -8.80 -2.44
N ALA A 7 5.41 -8.42 -1.43
CA ALA A 7 4.32 -7.46 -1.59
C ALA A 7 4.83 -6.08 -2.02
N ALA A 8 5.91 -5.57 -1.40
CA ALA A 8 6.54 -4.31 -1.77
C ALA A 8 7.08 -4.33 -3.21
N LEU A 9 7.79 -5.41 -3.58
CA LEU A 9 8.33 -5.56 -4.92
C LEU A 9 7.21 -5.65 -5.97
N THR A 10 6.15 -6.39 -5.67
CA THR A 10 4.97 -6.50 -6.56
C THR A 10 4.29 -5.15 -6.73
N GLY A 11 4.09 -4.40 -5.64
CA GLY A 11 3.51 -3.06 -5.68
C GLY A 11 4.34 -2.09 -6.53
N LEU A 12 5.67 -2.12 -6.41
CA LEU A 12 6.57 -1.32 -7.24
C LEU A 12 6.45 -1.66 -8.73
N ILE A 13 6.48 -2.95 -9.07
CA ILE A 13 6.40 -3.41 -10.46
C ILE A 13 5.03 -3.06 -11.06
N VAL A 14 3.94 -3.36 -10.36
CA VAL A 14 2.57 -3.08 -10.84
C VAL A 14 2.35 -1.57 -10.99
N GLY A 15 2.76 -0.77 -10.01
CA GLY A 15 2.67 0.70 -10.08
C GLY A 15 3.46 1.26 -11.24
N GLY A 16 4.69 0.77 -11.46
CA GLY A 16 5.53 1.16 -12.59
C GLY A 16 4.91 0.82 -13.94
N ILE A 17 4.37 -0.40 -14.10
CA ILE A 17 3.70 -0.84 -15.33
C ILE A 17 2.47 0.03 -15.63
N PHE A 18 1.61 0.28 -14.64
CA PHE A 18 0.40 1.08 -14.86
C PHE A 18 0.73 2.55 -15.18
N SER A 19 1.74 3.11 -14.51
CA SER A 19 2.24 4.45 -14.83
C SER A 19 2.79 4.52 -16.25
N TRP A 20 3.60 3.54 -16.65
CA TRP A 20 4.19 3.46 -18.00
C TRP A 20 3.12 3.31 -19.10
N LEU A 21 2.10 2.49 -18.86
CA LEU A 21 0.96 2.30 -19.76
C LEU A 21 -0.09 3.42 -19.68
N LYS A 22 0.08 4.41 -18.80
CA LYS A 22 -0.90 5.48 -18.52
C LYS A 22 -2.29 4.95 -18.15
N LEU A 23 -2.33 3.82 -17.46
CA LEU A 23 -3.57 3.20 -16.99
C LEU A 23 -3.97 3.75 -15.61
N PRO A 24 -5.27 3.81 -15.29
CA PRO A 24 -5.70 4.11 -13.93
C PRO A 24 -5.15 3.04 -12.98
N ILE A 25 -4.42 3.47 -11.95
CA ILE A 25 -3.81 2.54 -11.00
C ILE A 25 -4.88 1.87 -10.12
N PRO A 26 -4.70 0.59 -9.72
CA PRO A 26 -5.66 -0.12 -8.88
C PRO A 26 -5.57 0.29 -7.40
N ALA A 27 -4.47 0.91 -6.97
CA ALA A 27 -4.25 1.41 -5.61
C ALA A 27 -4.76 2.87 -5.47
N PRO A 28 -4.90 3.41 -4.24
CA PRO A 28 -5.28 4.80 -4.04
C PRO A 28 -4.34 5.75 -4.82
N PRO A 29 -4.86 6.58 -5.73
CA PRO A 29 -4.04 7.41 -6.62
C PRO A 29 -3.54 8.70 -5.97
N THR A 30 -4.00 9.01 -4.76
CA THR A 30 -3.67 10.25 -4.06
C THR A 30 -2.95 9.95 -2.75
N LEU A 31 -2.02 10.84 -2.38
CA LEU A 31 -1.32 10.75 -1.10
C LEU A 31 -2.28 10.69 0.10
N PRO A 32 -3.39 11.49 0.16
CA PRO A 32 -4.40 11.32 1.21
C PRO A 32 -5.00 9.91 1.29
N GLY A 33 -5.28 9.26 0.15
CA GLY A 33 -5.80 7.90 0.13
C GLY A 33 -4.81 6.88 0.69
N VAL A 34 -3.52 7.01 0.34
CA VAL A 34 -2.45 6.16 0.89
C VAL A 34 -2.30 6.38 2.39
N MET A 35 -2.30 7.63 2.85
CA MET A 35 -2.21 7.97 4.27
C MET A 35 -3.39 7.43 5.08
N GLY A 36 -4.59 7.36 4.49
CA GLY A 36 -5.75 6.71 5.11
C GLY A 36 -5.50 5.23 5.43
N ILE A 37 -4.95 4.45 4.48
CA ILE A 37 -4.62 3.03 4.70
C ILE A 37 -3.55 2.88 5.79
N VAL A 38 -2.50 3.71 5.76
CA VAL A 38 -1.45 3.72 6.79
C VAL A 38 -2.04 4.00 8.17
N GLY A 39 -2.91 5.02 8.29
CA GLY A 39 -3.58 5.36 9.53
C GLY A 39 -4.44 4.22 10.10
N ILE A 40 -5.19 3.52 9.24
CA ILE A 40 -5.98 2.35 9.63
C ILE A 40 -5.09 1.24 10.19
N TYR A 41 -3.99 0.91 9.50
CA TYR A 41 -3.07 -0.13 9.95
C TYR A 41 -2.39 0.23 11.28
N LEU A 42 -1.89 1.48 11.41
CA LEU A 42 -1.30 1.95 12.66
C LEU A 42 -2.32 1.94 13.81
N GLY A 43 -3.56 2.40 13.56
CA GLY A 43 -4.65 2.32 14.53
C GLY A 43 -4.90 0.88 15.00
N PHE A 44 -4.96 -0.08 14.08
CA PHE A 44 -5.09 -1.51 14.41
C PHE A 44 -3.93 -2.05 15.25
N ILE A 45 -2.68 -1.72 14.90
CA ILE A 45 -1.51 -2.17 15.66
C ILE A 45 -1.51 -1.57 17.06
N LEU A 46 -1.83 -0.28 17.18
CA LEU A 46 -1.95 0.39 18.47
C LEU A 46 -3.02 -0.30 19.32
N THR A 47 -4.25 -0.44 18.81
CA THR A 47 -5.34 -1.05 19.58
C THR A 47 -5.05 -2.51 19.96
N LYS A 48 -4.46 -3.29 19.05
CA LYS A 48 -4.02 -4.67 19.34
C LYS A 48 -2.94 -4.76 20.42
N THR A 49 -2.14 -3.71 20.60
CA THR A 49 -1.09 -3.69 21.62
C THR A 49 -1.64 -3.33 23.00
N PHE A 50 -2.75 -2.59 23.06
CA PHE A 50 -3.40 -2.17 24.32
C PHE A 50 -4.52 -3.12 24.80
N LEU A 51 -5.03 -4.00 23.93
CA LEU A 51 -6.03 -5.04 24.23
C LEU A 51 -5.37 -6.42 24.30
#